data_AF-A0AAD1SDQ3-F1
#
_entry.id   AF-A0AAD1SDQ3-F1
#
_cell.length_a   1.000
_cell.length_b   1.000
_cell.length_c   1.000
_cell.angle_alpha   90.00
_cell.angle_beta   90.00
_cell.angle_gamma   90.00
#
_symmetry.space_group_name_H-M   'P 1'
#
loop_
_entity.id
_entity.type
_entity.pdbx_description
1 polymer ?
#
loop_
_entity_poly.entity_id
_entity_poly.type
_entity_poly.pdbx_seq_one_letter_code
_entity_poly.pdbx_strand_id
1 'polypeptide(L)'
;MPRLTDEQWLKSLNALRGITSCFSHVEAHKKVVYRWYLTPHRLNKIYCTVNPKCWRCGTHDGHMTHIWWECEAIKPLWTQVQALLNTIANETHLLSPMIALLLLFPDTWRLETRKIASLIILAARNLLALHWKDTYCPTNKELIDKVYQYYQYEVLSSDSYVKTRKLEELWKPWLALNYHRKSKGRGVVHD
;
A
#
# COMPACT_ATOMS: atom_id res chain seq x y z
N MET A 1 -1.68 -17.80 -5.25
CA MET A 1 -2.75 -17.09 -4.49
C MET A 1 -3.91 -18.05 -4.28
N PRO A 2 -4.41 -18.22 -3.06
CA PRO A 2 -5.49 -19.17 -2.77
C PRO A 2 -6.78 -18.80 -3.52
N ARG A 3 -7.65 -19.78 -3.75
CA ARG A 3 -9.00 -19.57 -4.30
C ARG A 3 -9.84 -18.85 -3.25
N LEU A 4 -10.28 -17.64 -3.55
CA LEU A 4 -11.15 -16.85 -2.67
C LEU A 4 -12.59 -17.30 -2.81
N THR A 5 -13.36 -17.22 -1.72
CA THR A 5 -14.82 -17.35 -1.76
C THR A 5 -15.44 -16.08 -2.36
N ASP A 6 -16.70 -16.17 -2.80
CA ASP A 6 -17.42 -15.00 -3.33
C ASP A 6 -17.56 -13.89 -2.28
N GLU A 7 -17.75 -14.26 -1.02
CA GLU A 7 -17.78 -13.32 0.11
C GLU A 7 -16.43 -12.60 0.28
N GLN A 8 -15.32 -13.34 0.23
CA GLN A 8 -13.97 -12.74 0.30
C GLN A 8 -13.70 -11.81 -0.88
N TRP A 9 -14.17 -12.19 -2.08
CA TRP A 9 -14.11 -11.33 -3.26
C TRP A 9 -14.87 -10.02 -3.05
N LEU A 10 -16.12 -10.09 -2.61
CA LEU A 10 -16.94 -8.91 -2.37
C LEU A 10 -16.37 -8.03 -1.25
N LYS A 11 -15.84 -8.63 -0.18
CA LYS A 11 -15.15 -7.92 0.91
C LYS A 11 -13.92 -7.18 0.40
N SER A 12 -13.11 -7.83 -0.45
CA SER A 12 -11.92 -7.20 -1.05
C SER A 12 -12.30 -6.06 -2.00
N LEU A 13 -13.24 -6.28 -2.92
CA LEU A 13 -13.67 -5.25 -3.88
C LEU A 13 -14.24 -4.00 -3.21
N ASN A 14 -14.87 -4.15 -2.05
CA ASN A 14 -15.44 -3.07 -1.28
C ASN A 14 -14.52 -2.59 -0.13
N ALA A 15 -13.28 -3.07 -0.04
CA ALA A 15 -12.41 -2.84 1.12
C ALA A 15 -12.13 -1.34 1.38
N LEU A 16 -12.10 -0.51 0.33
CA LEU A 16 -11.87 0.94 0.45
C LEU A 16 -13.15 1.77 0.59
N ARG A 17 -14.33 1.15 0.52
CA ARG A 17 -15.61 1.84 0.63
C ARG A 17 -15.75 2.45 2.03
N GLY A 18 -15.95 3.76 2.09
CA GLY A 18 -16.07 4.48 3.37
C GLY A 18 -14.74 4.72 4.08
N ILE A 19 -13.59 4.41 3.45
CA ILE A 19 -12.25 4.73 3.96
C ILE A 19 -11.71 5.98 3.28
N THR A 20 -11.85 6.06 1.95
CA THR A 20 -11.34 7.16 1.13
C THR A 20 -12.41 7.60 0.13
N SER A 21 -12.49 8.92 -0.10
CA SER A 21 -13.35 9.51 -1.12
C SER A 21 -12.68 9.55 -2.50
N CYS A 22 -11.36 9.37 -2.55
CA CYS A 22 -10.55 9.49 -3.75
C CYS A 22 -10.76 8.29 -4.69
N PHE A 23 -11.32 8.56 -5.88
CA PHE A 23 -11.58 7.51 -6.87
C PHE A 23 -10.30 6.79 -7.31
N SER A 24 -9.18 7.51 -7.46
CA SER A 24 -7.90 6.93 -7.86
C SER A 24 -7.39 5.89 -6.85
N HIS A 25 -7.72 6.03 -5.56
CA HIS A 25 -7.38 5.03 -4.55
C HIS A 25 -8.18 3.73 -4.75
N VAL A 26 -9.49 3.86 -5.01
CA VAL A 26 -10.39 2.73 -5.28
C VAL A 26 -9.98 2.02 -6.57
N GLU A 27 -9.70 2.77 -7.63
CA GLU A 27 -9.24 2.24 -8.92
C GLU A 27 -7.92 1.47 -8.77
N ALA A 28 -6.94 2.04 -8.08
CA ALA A 28 -5.65 1.40 -7.84
C ALA A 28 -5.79 0.05 -7.13
N HIS A 29 -6.66 -0.04 -6.12
CA HIS A 29 -6.92 -1.31 -5.45
C HIS A 29 -7.57 -2.34 -6.38
N LYS A 30 -8.58 -1.92 -7.14
CA LYS A 30 -9.26 -2.78 -8.11
C LYS A 30 -8.30 -3.30 -9.18
N LYS A 31 -7.33 -2.51 -9.66
CA LYS A 31 -6.30 -2.97 -10.61
C LYS A 31 -5.48 -4.14 -10.07
N VAL A 32 -5.16 -4.14 -8.77
CA VAL A 32 -4.44 -5.26 -8.14
C VAL A 32 -5.35 -6.48 -8.02
N VAL A 33 -6.57 -6.29 -7.52
CA VAL A 33 -7.57 -7.34 -7.30
C VAL A 33 -7.96 -8.06 -8.61
N TYR A 34 -8.23 -7.29 -9.68
CA TYR A 34 -8.51 -7.81 -11.01
C TYR A 34 -7.28 -8.27 -11.79
N ARG A 35 -6.08 -8.21 -11.19
CA ARG A 35 -4.83 -8.63 -11.84
C ARG A 35 -4.58 -7.90 -13.17
N TRP A 36 -4.88 -6.61 -13.19
CA TRP A 36 -4.78 -5.73 -14.35
C TRP A 36 -3.35 -5.63 -14.88
N TYR A 37 -2.36 -5.62 -13.98
CA TYR A 37 -0.96 -5.48 -14.35
C TYR A 37 -0.44 -6.70 -15.10
N LEU A 38 0.14 -6.48 -16.27
CA LEU A 38 0.73 -7.55 -17.05
C LEU A 38 2.10 -7.93 -16.47
N THR A 39 2.32 -9.22 -16.27
CA THR A 39 3.54 -9.75 -15.65
C THR A 39 4.43 -10.42 -16.71
N PRO A 40 5.76 -10.57 -16.49
CA PRO A 40 6.66 -11.31 -17.37
C PRO A 40 6.15 -12.70 -17.71
N HIS A 41 5.63 -13.44 -16.71
CA HIS A 41 5.06 -14.77 -16.93
C HIS A 41 3.83 -14.74 -17.85
N ARG A 42 2.93 -13.75 -17.69
CA ARG A 42 1.78 -13.59 -18.60
C ARG A 42 2.22 -13.16 -20.00
N LEU A 43 3.22 -12.29 -20.10
CA LEU A 43 3.80 -11.85 -21.37
C LEU A 43 4.42 -13.00 -22.13
N ASN A 44 5.21 -13.86 -21.46
CA ASN A 44 5.83 -15.02 -22.08
C ASN A 44 4.80 -15.98 -22.69
N LYS A 45 3.62 -16.13 -22.06
CA LYS A 45 2.52 -16.93 -22.63
C LYS A 45 1.89 -16.33 -23.89
N ILE A 46 1.94 -15.01 -24.05
CA ILE A 46 1.42 -14.31 -25.24
C ILE A 46 2.50 -14.25 -26.33
N TYR A 47 3.74 -13.99 -25.91
CA TYR A 47 4.91 -13.81 -26.75
C TYR A 47 6.04 -14.71 -26.24
N CYS A 48 6.24 -15.86 -26.87
CA CYS A 48 7.24 -16.86 -26.45
C CYS A 48 8.68 -16.33 -26.39
N THR A 49 8.97 -15.20 -27.03
CA THR A 49 10.29 -14.53 -27.02
C THR A 49 10.57 -13.74 -25.74
N VAL A 50 9.55 -13.43 -24.93
CA VAL A 50 9.72 -12.66 -23.70
C VAL A 50 10.21 -13.56 -22.58
N ASN A 51 11.26 -13.16 -21.87
CA ASN A 51 11.74 -13.88 -20.70
C ASN A 51 10.68 -13.90 -19.56
N PRO A 52 10.27 -15.07 -19.04
CA PRO A 52 9.27 -15.16 -17.97
C PRO A 52 9.79 -14.72 -16.59
N LYS A 53 11.09 -14.45 -16.44
CA LYS A 53 11.70 -14.05 -15.16
C LYS A 53 11.23 -12.69 -14.69
N CYS A 54 11.17 -12.54 -13.37
CA CYS A 54 10.81 -11.30 -12.68
C CYS A 54 11.73 -10.15 -13.11
N TRP A 55 11.15 -9.02 -13.51
CA TRP A 55 11.91 -7.82 -13.89
C TRP A 55 12.78 -7.27 -12.75
N ARG A 56 12.44 -7.56 -11.49
CA ARG A 56 13.14 -7.00 -10.33
C ARG A 56 14.34 -7.83 -9.88
N CYS A 57 14.14 -9.13 -9.66
CA CYS A 57 15.18 -10.00 -9.12
C CYS A 57 15.86 -10.88 -10.17
N GLY A 58 15.28 -11.05 -11.36
CA GLY A 58 15.83 -11.89 -12.44
C GLY A 58 15.89 -13.40 -12.16
N THR A 59 15.60 -13.87 -10.94
CA THR A 59 15.83 -15.26 -10.52
C THR A 59 14.58 -16.16 -10.61
N HIS A 60 13.44 -15.64 -10.20
CA HIS A 60 12.17 -16.38 -10.16
C HIS A 60 11.25 -15.96 -11.30
N ASP A 61 10.29 -16.80 -11.64
CA ASP A 61 9.27 -16.45 -12.64
C ASP A 61 8.39 -15.30 -12.13
N GLY A 62 8.19 -14.31 -12.99
CA GLY A 62 7.46 -13.08 -12.69
C GLY A 62 5.96 -13.31 -12.67
N HIS A 63 5.45 -14.04 -11.69
CA HIS A 63 4.03 -14.13 -11.40
C HIS A 63 3.55 -12.92 -10.59
N MET A 64 2.23 -12.74 -10.54
CA MET A 64 1.62 -11.61 -9.83
C MET A 64 1.97 -11.63 -8.33
N THR A 65 1.86 -12.77 -7.66
CA THR A 65 2.20 -12.87 -6.22
C THR A 65 3.68 -12.63 -5.97
N HIS A 66 4.54 -13.13 -6.85
CA HIS A 66 5.97 -12.89 -6.75
C HIS A 66 6.30 -11.40 -6.85
N ILE A 67 5.87 -10.72 -7.92
CA ILE A 67 6.24 -9.32 -8.17
C ILE A 67 5.67 -8.37 -7.13
N TRP A 68 4.49 -8.66 -6.57
CA TRP A 68 3.87 -7.79 -5.57
C TRP A 68 4.27 -8.09 -4.13
N TRP A 69 4.69 -9.32 -3.80
CA TRP A 69 4.88 -9.73 -2.41
C TRP A 69 6.16 -10.55 -2.17
N GLU A 70 6.37 -11.65 -2.90
CA GLU A 70 7.44 -12.62 -2.56
C GLU A 70 8.83 -12.20 -3.05
N CYS A 71 8.91 -11.24 -3.97
CA CYS A 71 10.17 -10.83 -4.57
C CYS A 71 11.11 -10.18 -3.53
N GLU A 72 12.29 -10.75 -3.36
CA GLU A 72 13.30 -10.26 -2.40
C GLU A 72 13.71 -8.80 -2.65
N ALA A 73 13.66 -8.33 -3.90
CA ALA A 73 13.97 -6.94 -4.25
C ALA A 73 13.04 -5.91 -3.58
N ILE A 74 11.78 -6.28 -3.28
CA ILE A 74 10.78 -5.38 -2.68
C ILE A 74 10.50 -5.68 -1.21
N LYS A 75 11.11 -6.73 -0.66
CA LYS A 75 10.99 -7.09 0.75
C LYS A 75 11.36 -5.95 1.70
N PRO A 76 12.38 -5.10 1.41
CA PRO A 76 12.65 -3.92 2.24
C PRO A 76 11.45 -2.99 2.39
N LEU A 77 10.67 -2.77 1.32
CA LEU A 77 9.45 -1.95 1.37
C LEU A 77 8.40 -2.57 2.29
N TRP A 78 8.12 -3.88 2.15
CA TRP A 78 7.13 -4.55 2.99
C TRP A 78 7.54 -4.61 4.46
N THR A 79 8.83 -4.73 4.76
CA THR A 79 9.36 -4.61 6.13
C THR A 79 9.11 -3.21 6.71
N GLN A 80 9.27 -2.15 5.91
CA GLN A 80 8.97 -0.79 6.35
C GLN A 80 7.46 -0.58 6.59
N VAL A 81 6.61 -1.09 5.69
CA VAL A 81 5.15 -1.07 5.89
C VAL A 81 4.79 -1.79 7.18
N GLN A 82 5.34 -2.98 7.42
CA GLN A 82 5.11 -3.76 8.64
C GLN A 82 5.50 -2.99 9.91
N ALA A 83 6.68 -2.36 9.92
CA ALA A 83 7.16 -1.57 11.05
C ALA A 83 6.27 -0.35 11.32
N LEU A 84 5.85 0.32 10.26
CA LEU A 84 4.96 1.48 10.34
C LEU A 84 3.57 1.09 10.88
N LEU A 85 3.00 -0.03 10.41
CA LEU A 85 1.74 -0.54 10.90
C LEU A 85 1.80 -0.93 12.38
N ASN A 86 2.86 -1.62 12.81
CA ASN A 86 3.03 -1.99 14.22
C ASN A 86 3.11 -0.75 15.12
N THR A 87 3.77 0.32 14.64
CA THR A 87 3.89 1.58 15.38
C THR A 87 2.53 2.28 15.50
N ILE A 88 1.73 2.29 14.44
CA ILE A 88 0.40 2.92 14.42
C ILE A 88 -0.64 2.13 15.21
N ALA A 89 -0.59 0.80 15.10
CA ALA A 89 -1.53 -0.08 15.80
C ALA A 89 -1.22 -0.21 17.29
N ASN A 90 0.02 0.10 17.71
CA ASN A 90 0.56 -0.21 19.04
C ASN A 90 0.42 -1.70 19.42
N GLU A 91 0.37 -2.56 18.40
CA GLU A 91 0.18 -4.01 18.47
C GLU A 91 0.99 -4.65 17.34
N THR A 92 1.46 -5.88 17.54
CA THR A 92 2.16 -6.63 16.49
C THR A 92 1.16 -7.31 15.56
N HIS A 93 1.23 -6.96 14.29
CA HIS A 93 0.22 -7.30 13.30
C HIS A 93 0.87 -7.84 12.03
N LEU A 94 0.96 -9.15 11.87
CA LEU A 94 1.68 -9.74 10.74
C LEU A 94 0.96 -9.49 9.40
N LEU A 95 1.68 -8.88 8.47
CA LEU A 95 1.25 -8.76 7.08
C LEU A 95 1.36 -10.12 6.38
N SER A 96 0.26 -10.47 5.72
CA SER A 96 0.19 -11.61 4.82
C SER A 96 -0.03 -11.13 3.38
N PRO A 97 0.24 -11.96 2.36
CA PRO A 97 -0.11 -11.61 0.99
C PRO A 97 -1.61 -11.30 0.82
N MET A 98 -2.47 -11.89 1.65
CA MET A 98 -3.91 -11.62 1.61
C MET A 98 -4.23 -10.20 2.10
N ILE A 99 -3.59 -9.76 3.18
CA ILE A 99 -3.73 -8.38 3.68
C ILE A 99 -3.10 -7.39 2.68
N ALA A 100 -1.86 -7.64 2.28
CA ALA A 100 -1.08 -6.76 1.42
C ALA A 100 -1.73 -6.55 0.04
N LEU A 101 -2.29 -7.61 -0.56
CA LEU A 101 -2.83 -7.53 -1.92
C LEU A 101 -4.34 -7.30 -1.95
N LEU A 102 -5.09 -7.89 -1.02
CA LEU A 102 -6.56 -7.90 -1.07
C LEU A 102 -7.23 -7.08 0.02
N LEU A 103 -6.47 -6.53 0.97
CA LEU A 103 -7.02 -5.80 2.12
C LEU A 103 -8.01 -6.63 2.94
N LEU A 104 -7.83 -7.95 2.96
CA LEU A 104 -8.62 -8.86 3.79
C LEU A 104 -7.95 -9.01 5.15
N PHE A 105 -8.38 -8.16 6.08
CA PHE A 105 -7.87 -8.16 7.45
C PHE A 105 -8.57 -9.21 8.32
N PRO A 106 -7.85 -9.83 9.27
CA PRO A 106 -8.46 -10.61 10.35
C PRO A 106 -9.42 -9.76 11.18
N ASP A 107 -10.44 -10.39 11.74
CA ASP A 107 -11.41 -9.68 12.59
C ASP A 107 -10.83 -9.24 13.94
N THR A 108 -9.68 -9.79 14.33
CA THR A 108 -8.92 -9.38 15.52
C THR A 108 -8.37 -7.95 15.41
N TRP A 109 -8.19 -7.41 14.20
CA TRP A 109 -7.69 -6.04 14.03
C TRP A 109 -8.81 -5.03 14.32
N ARG A 110 -8.52 -3.95 15.04
CA ARG A 110 -9.50 -2.88 15.26
C ARG A 110 -9.88 -2.19 13.94
N LEU A 111 -11.13 -1.77 13.81
CA LEU A 111 -11.64 -1.16 12.58
C LEU A 111 -10.80 0.06 12.14
N GLU A 112 -10.47 0.95 13.06
CA GLU A 112 -9.65 2.14 12.75
C GLU A 112 -8.23 1.76 12.29
N THR A 113 -7.63 0.75 12.90
CA THR A 113 -6.34 0.20 12.46
C THR A 113 -6.42 -0.34 11.03
N ARG A 114 -7.48 -1.10 10.70
CA ARG A 114 -7.70 -1.61 9.33
C ARG A 114 -7.81 -0.47 8.31
N LYS A 115 -8.47 0.65 8.67
CA LYS A 115 -8.64 1.80 7.78
C LYS A 115 -7.32 2.47 7.43
N ILE A 116 -6.53 2.86 8.44
CA ILE A 116 -5.21 3.47 8.21
C ILE A 116 -4.29 2.48 7.49
N ALA A 117 -4.30 1.21 7.91
CA ALA A 117 -3.49 0.17 7.29
C ALA A 117 -3.80 0.00 5.81
N SER A 118 -5.08 0.07 5.43
CA SER A 118 -5.51 0.02 4.03
C SER A 118 -4.90 1.13 3.19
N LEU A 119 -4.83 2.34 3.72
CA LEU A 119 -4.23 3.50 3.03
C LEU A 119 -2.71 3.37 2.90
N ILE A 120 -2.01 2.89 3.93
CA ILE A 120 -0.57 2.66 3.90
C ILE A 120 -0.21 1.54 2.91
N ILE A 121 -0.92 0.41 2.96
CA ILE A 121 -0.73 -0.70 2.02
C ILE A 121 -1.04 -0.25 0.59
N LEU A 122 -2.06 0.59 0.39
CA LEU A 122 -2.35 1.17 -0.91
C LEU A 122 -1.23 2.11 -1.39
N ALA A 123 -0.63 2.92 -0.51
CA ALA A 123 0.51 3.77 -0.84
C ALA A 123 1.71 2.95 -1.31
N ALA A 124 2.08 1.91 -0.56
CA ALA A 124 3.16 1.00 -0.92
C ALA A 124 2.91 0.33 -2.27
N ARG A 125 1.70 -0.18 -2.51
CA ARG A 125 1.34 -0.77 -3.81
C ARG A 125 1.41 0.24 -4.95
N ASN A 126 0.97 1.49 -4.73
CA ASN A 126 1.04 2.51 -5.77
C ASN A 126 2.48 2.90 -6.13
N LEU A 127 3.40 2.90 -5.16
CA LEU A 127 4.82 3.08 -5.44
C LEU A 127 5.39 1.90 -6.27
N LEU A 128 5.05 0.66 -5.92
CA LEU A 128 5.44 -0.50 -6.73
C LEU A 128 4.83 -0.48 -8.14
N ALA A 129 3.58 -0.01 -8.28
CA ALA A 129 2.91 0.16 -9.57
C ALA A 129 3.59 1.20 -10.44
N LEU A 130 4.06 2.30 -9.85
CA LEU A 130 4.79 3.35 -10.56
C LEU A 130 6.08 2.81 -11.16
N HIS A 131 6.77 1.96 -10.41
CA HIS A 131 8.00 1.27 -10.83
C HIS A 131 7.72 -0.15 -11.30
N TRP A 132 6.65 -0.39 -12.06
CA TRP A 132 6.14 -1.75 -12.34
C TRP A 132 7.15 -2.66 -13.05
N LYS A 133 7.88 -2.12 -14.04
CA LYS A 133 8.88 -2.84 -14.85
C LYS A 133 10.33 -2.57 -14.43
N ASP A 134 10.53 -1.83 -13.35
CA ASP A 134 11.83 -1.37 -12.89
C ASP A 134 12.32 -2.27 -11.75
N THR A 135 13.64 -2.44 -11.64
CA THR A 135 14.31 -3.10 -10.51
C THR A 135 14.26 -2.28 -9.22
N TYR A 136 13.92 -0.99 -9.31
CA TYR A 136 13.86 -0.08 -8.18
C TYR A 136 12.91 -0.54 -7.06
N CYS A 137 13.38 -0.35 -5.82
CA CYS A 137 12.61 -0.58 -4.60
C CYS A 137 12.37 0.78 -3.92
N PRO A 138 11.09 1.20 -3.74
CA PRO A 138 10.78 2.46 -3.09
C PRO A 138 11.33 2.56 -1.67
N THR A 139 11.78 3.76 -1.31
CA THR A 139 12.36 4.08 -0.01
C THR A 139 11.30 4.37 1.05
N ASN A 140 11.71 4.32 2.33
CA ASN A 140 10.83 4.67 3.46
C ASN A 140 10.35 6.12 3.37
N LYS A 141 11.19 7.02 2.86
CA LYS A 141 10.83 8.43 2.65
C LYS A 141 9.70 8.54 1.64
N GLU A 142 9.82 7.88 0.49
CA GLU A 142 8.77 7.88 -0.54
C GLU A 142 7.47 7.26 -0.03
N LEU A 143 7.54 6.19 0.78
CA LEU A 143 6.37 5.62 1.43
C LEU A 143 5.68 6.65 2.34
N ILE A 144 6.45 7.32 3.22
CA ILE A 144 5.94 8.33 4.13
C ILE A 144 5.33 9.51 3.37
N ASP A 145 6.02 10.03 2.37
CA ASP A 145 5.56 11.13 1.55
C ASP A 145 4.28 10.75 0.78
N LYS A 146 4.17 9.51 0.30
CA LYS A 146 2.98 9.01 -0.39
C LYS A 146 1.78 8.88 0.55
N VAL A 147 1.97 8.39 1.76
CA VAL A 147 0.91 8.32 2.78
C VAL A 147 0.46 9.72 3.19
N TYR A 148 1.39 10.67 3.33
CA TYR A 148 1.06 12.05 3.62
C TYR A 148 0.26 12.72 2.50
N GLN A 149 0.60 12.44 1.25
CA GLN A 149 -0.20 12.89 0.10
C GLN A 149 -1.65 12.40 0.21
N TYR A 150 -1.89 11.16 0.65
CA TYR A 150 -3.25 10.66 0.85
C TYR A 150 -3.98 11.42 1.96
N TYR A 151 -3.31 11.69 3.08
CA TYR A 151 -3.86 12.54 4.13
C TYR A 151 -4.28 13.91 3.58
N GLN A 152 -3.41 14.57 2.80
CA GLN A 152 -3.72 15.86 2.19
C GLN A 152 -4.94 15.79 1.26
N TYR A 153 -5.05 14.76 0.44
CA TYR A 153 -6.22 14.56 -0.42
C TYR A 153 -7.51 14.38 0.37
N GLU A 154 -7.46 13.61 1.45
CA GLU A 154 -8.63 13.42 2.30
C GLU A 154 -9.04 14.75 2.98
N VAL A 155 -8.08 15.53 3.47
CA VAL A 155 -8.35 16.87 4.05
C VAL A 155 -9.00 17.79 3.03
N LEU A 156 -8.46 17.87 1.81
CA LEU A 156 -9.00 18.70 0.73
C LEU A 156 -10.40 18.26 0.29
N SER A 157 -10.70 16.97 0.37
CA SER A 157 -12.02 16.41 0.04
C SER A 157 -13.05 16.51 1.18
N SER A 158 -12.64 16.98 2.37
CA SER A 158 -13.51 17.05 3.54
C SER A 158 -14.37 18.31 3.54
N ASP A 159 -15.54 18.22 2.91
CA ASP A 159 -16.45 19.37 2.73
C ASP A 159 -17.39 19.65 3.93
N SER A 160 -17.13 19.06 5.10
CA SER A 160 -17.93 19.36 6.31
C SER A 160 -17.18 19.11 7.62
N TYR A 161 -17.49 19.92 8.63
CA TYR A 161 -16.87 19.85 9.97
C TYR A 161 -16.93 18.45 10.61
N VAL A 162 -18.05 17.75 10.48
CA VAL A 162 -18.22 16.39 11.02
C VAL A 162 -17.32 15.38 10.32
N LYS A 163 -17.08 15.53 9.01
CA LYS A 163 -16.13 14.68 8.27
C LYS A 163 -14.70 15.00 8.65
N THR A 164 -14.37 16.29 8.84
CA THR A 164 -13.05 16.73 9.28
C THR A 164 -12.67 16.13 10.64
N ARG A 165 -13.59 16.09 11.61
CA ARG A 165 -13.30 15.48 12.92
C ARG A 165 -13.03 13.97 12.84
N LYS A 166 -13.84 13.23 12.08
CA LYS A 166 -13.63 11.78 11.87
C LYS A 166 -12.31 11.50 11.15
N LEU A 167 -11.94 12.38 10.21
CA LEU A 167 -10.67 12.32 9.52
C LEU A 167 -9.51 12.54 10.50
N GLU A 168 -9.56 13.58 11.31
CA GLU A 168 -8.54 13.86 12.33
C GLU A 168 -8.36 12.71 13.31
N GLU A 169 -9.46 12.11 13.78
CA GLU A 169 -9.42 10.92 14.65
C GLU A 169 -8.75 9.74 13.95
N LEU A 170 -9.08 9.47 12.69
CA LEU A 170 -8.47 8.41 11.88
C LEU A 170 -6.97 8.65 11.68
N TRP A 171 -6.54 9.88 11.38
CA TRP A 171 -5.14 10.19 11.09
C TRP A 171 -4.31 10.55 12.33
N LYS A 172 -4.92 10.64 13.52
CA LYS A 172 -4.24 10.97 14.77
C LYS A 172 -3.00 10.09 15.04
N PRO A 173 -3.05 8.75 14.89
CA PRO A 173 -1.87 7.90 15.07
C PRO A 173 -0.75 8.23 14.08
N TRP A 174 -1.09 8.55 12.84
CA TRP A 174 -0.12 8.94 11.80
C TRP A 174 0.54 10.28 12.12
N LEU A 175 -0.26 11.29 12.46
CA LEU A 175 0.22 12.64 12.76
C LEU A 175 1.13 12.68 13.99
N ALA A 176 0.89 11.80 14.97
CA ALA A 176 1.73 11.67 16.17
C ALA A 176 3.19 11.25 15.85
N LEU A 177 3.43 10.60 14.71
CA LEU A 177 4.77 10.14 14.32
C LEU A 177 5.71 11.29 13.91
N ASN A 178 5.17 12.49 13.67
CA ASN A 178 5.92 13.73 13.40
C ASN A 178 6.98 13.63 12.27
N TYR A 179 6.82 12.71 11.31
CA TYR A 179 7.80 12.50 10.23
C TYR A 179 8.07 13.78 9.41
N HIS A 180 7.07 14.64 9.22
CA HIS A 180 7.18 15.87 8.44
C HIS A 180 7.67 17.09 9.24
N ARG A 181 7.74 17.01 10.57
CA ARG A 181 8.34 18.09 11.40
C ARG A 181 9.87 17.96 11.47
N LYS A 182 10.41 16.73 11.43
CA LYS A 182 11.85 16.49 11.52
C LYS A 182 12.65 16.89 10.27
N SER A 183 12.00 17.05 9.11
CA SER A 183 12.66 17.51 7.88
C SER A 183 12.84 19.03 7.80
N LYS A 184 12.13 19.82 8.61
CA LYS A 184 12.23 21.29 8.66
C LYS A 184 13.25 21.82 9.69
N GLY A 185 13.96 20.94 10.41
CA GLY A 185 14.85 21.30 11.53
C GLY A 185 16.36 21.31 11.23
N ARG A 186 16.79 21.33 9.96
CA ARG A 186 18.20 21.60 9.60
C ARG A 186 18.27 22.72 8.58
N GLY A 187 18.08 23.93 9.06
CA GLY A 187 18.39 25.16 8.36
C GLY A 187 18.78 26.20 9.41
N VAL A 188 19.94 26.82 9.20
CA VAL A 188 20.55 27.87 10.02
C VAL A 188 21.35 27.39 11.25
N VAL A 189 22.65 27.20 11.04
CA VAL A 189 23.65 27.83 11.89
C VAL A 189 24.52 28.66 10.96
N HIS A 190 24.30 29.98 11.00
CA HIS A 190 25.37 30.93 10.74
C HIS A 190 26.29 30.87 11.96
N ASP A 191 27.57 30.61 11.72
CA ASP A 191 28.71 31.40 12.20
C ASP A 191 29.95 30.95 11.42
#